data_AF-A0A7S2J6U4-F1
#
_entry.id   AF-A0A7S2J6U4-F1
#
_cell.length_a   1.000
_cell.length_b   1.000
_cell.length_c   1.000
_cell.angle_alpha   90.00
_cell.angle_beta   90.00
_cell.angle_gamma   90.00
#
_symmetry.space_group_name_H-M   'P 1'
#
loop_
_entity.id
_entity.type
_entity.pdbx_description
1 polymer ?
#
loop_
_entity_poly.entity_id
_entity_poly.type
_entity_poly.pdbx_seq_one_letter_code
_entity_poly.pdbx_strand_id
1 'polypeptide(L)'
;GGSFGSVSFARSLRLFKLGKILRTFRAMRCLKELRVMMKSILGSFVSLLWSIVMLGLILYCFGLFFMQQLMPHLLDPQTRAADPILWDAQRQYFGSIGESCLTLAKCTTGGKDW
;
A
#
# COMPACT_ATOMS: atom_id res chain seq x y z
N GLY A 1 5.07 66.54 -23.48
CA GLY A 1 4.21 65.49 -22.91
C GLY A 1 5.09 64.35 -22.41
N GLY A 2 4.74 63.73 -21.29
CA GLY A 2 5.34 62.45 -20.87
C GLY A 2 6.19 62.48 -19.59
N SER A 3 5.65 62.91 -18.45
CA SER A 3 6.27 62.61 -17.14
C SER A 3 5.31 62.03 -16.09
N PHE A 4 4.07 61.68 -16.49
CA PHE A 4 3.11 61.01 -15.60
C PHE A 4 3.13 59.47 -15.71
N GLY A 5 3.80 58.90 -16.73
CA GLY A 5 3.82 57.45 -16.98
C GLY A 5 4.91 56.68 -16.21
N SER A 6 6.02 57.32 -15.85
CA SER A 6 7.23 56.65 -15.32
C SER A 6 7.21 56.44 -13.80
N VAL A 7 6.62 57.36 -13.02
CA VAL A 7 6.54 57.24 -11.55
C VAL A 7 5.49 56.21 -11.11
N SER A 8 4.38 56.10 -11.85
CA SER A 8 3.32 55.12 -11.58
C SER A 8 3.75 53.70 -11.97
N PHE A 9 4.46 53.54 -13.10
CA PHE A 9 4.98 52.24 -13.55
C PHE A 9 6.06 51.69 -12.61
N ALA A 10 6.95 52.54 -12.08
CA ALA A 10 7.95 52.16 -11.09
C ALA A 10 7.33 51.72 -9.74
N ARG A 11 6.22 52.33 -9.31
CA ARG A 11 5.44 51.88 -8.13
C ARG A 11 4.76 50.54 -8.37
N SER A 12 4.13 50.35 -9.53
CA SER A 12 3.48 49.10 -9.91
C SER A 12 4.48 47.93 -10.02
N LEU A 13 5.69 48.17 -10.52
CA LEU A 13 6.75 47.16 -10.55
C LEU A 13 7.23 46.77 -9.14
N ARG A 14 7.27 47.69 -8.16
CA ARG A 14 7.55 47.34 -6.75
C ARG A 14 6.45 46.48 -6.13
N LEU A 15 5.19 46.81 -6.40
CA LEU A 15 4.04 46.01 -5.95
C LEU A 15 4.01 44.61 -6.58
N PHE A 16 4.37 44.51 -7.86
CA PHE A 16 4.52 43.23 -8.54
C PHE A 16 5.66 42.38 -7.95
N LYS A 17 6.76 43.03 -7.53
CA LYS A 17 7.88 42.39 -6.81
C LYS A 17 7.43 41.82 -5.46
N LEU A 18 6.59 42.56 -4.72
CA LEU A 18 5.95 42.10 -3.47
C LEU A 18 4.98 40.91 -3.71
N GLY A 19 4.19 40.96 -4.78
CA GLY A 19 3.33 39.83 -5.19
C GLY A 19 4.13 38.56 -5.50
N LYS A 20 5.31 38.70 -6.13
CA LYS A 20 6.22 37.58 -6.40
C LYS A 20 6.82 37.01 -5.11
N ILE A 21 7.21 37.87 -4.17
CA ILE A 21 7.69 37.45 -2.83
C ILE A 21 6.59 36.72 -2.06
N LEU A 22 5.36 37.26 -2.04
CA LEU A 22 4.21 36.61 -1.40
C LEU A 22 3.86 35.28 -2.06
N ARG A 23 3.98 35.17 -3.39
CA ARG A 23 3.79 33.91 -4.13
C ARG A 23 4.85 32.88 -3.75
N THR A 24 6.13 33.27 -3.72
CA THR A 24 7.22 32.37 -3.31
C THR A 24 7.08 31.98 -1.83
N PHE A 25 6.68 32.89 -0.96
CA PHE A 25 6.45 32.62 0.46
C PHE A 25 5.23 31.71 0.69
N ARG A 26 4.14 31.92 -0.06
CA ARG A 26 2.94 31.05 -0.05
C ARG A 26 3.26 29.67 -0.62
N ALA A 27 4.05 29.58 -1.69
CA ALA A 27 4.54 28.31 -2.23
C ALA A 27 5.44 27.59 -1.23
N MET A 28 6.39 28.27 -0.60
CA MET A 28 7.24 27.69 0.45
C MET A 28 6.43 27.25 1.67
N ARG A 29 5.40 28.00 2.08
CA ARG A 29 4.51 27.62 3.20
C ARG A 29 3.65 26.42 2.84
N CYS A 30 3.05 26.39 1.65
CA CYS A 30 2.24 25.26 1.17
C CYS A 30 3.09 23.99 1.00
N LEU A 31 4.30 24.11 0.47
CA LEU A 31 5.28 23.01 0.37
C LEU A 31 5.79 22.56 1.75
N LYS A 32 5.92 23.47 2.72
CA LYS A 32 6.29 23.14 4.11
C LYS A 32 5.18 22.35 4.80
N GLU A 33 3.94 22.80 4.71
CA GLU A 33 2.77 22.07 5.24
C GLU A 33 2.64 20.69 4.56
N LEU A 34 2.77 20.62 3.23
CA LEU A 34 2.74 19.35 2.49
C LEU A 34 3.88 18.42 2.91
N ARG A 35 5.09 18.95 3.12
CA ARG A 35 6.25 18.16 3.59
C ARG A 35 6.04 17.65 5.02
N VAL A 36 5.40 18.43 5.89
CA VAL A 36 5.03 17.98 7.24
C VAL A 36 3.99 16.88 7.18
N MET A 37 2.93 17.02 6.37
CA MET A 37 1.96 15.94 6.14
C MET A 37 2.62 14.69 5.57
N MET A 38 3.51 14.82 4.57
CA MET A 38 4.26 13.70 4.01
C MET A 38 5.13 13.01 5.06
N LYS A 39 5.81 13.76 5.94
CA LYS A 39 6.61 13.19 7.04
C LYS A 39 5.73 12.40 8.01
N SER A 40 4.55 12.92 8.36
CA SER A 40 3.59 12.20 9.20
C SER A 40 3.09 10.92 8.54
N ILE A 41 2.76 10.98 7.24
CA ILE A 41 2.35 9.84 6.43
C ILE A 41 3.46 8.78 6.35
N LEU A 42 4.70 9.18 6.03
CA LEU A 42 5.88 8.31 6.00
C LEU A 42 6.14 7.64 7.35
N GLY A 43 5.95 8.37 8.46
CA GLY A 43 6.01 7.81 9.81
C GLY A 43 4.98 6.70 10.02
N SER A 44 3.72 6.94 9.62
CA SER A 44 2.66 5.93 9.69
C SER A 44 2.90 4.73 8.76
N PHE A 45 3.52 4.94 7.59
CA PHE A 45 3.87 3.86 6.66
C PHE A 45 4.86 2.87 7.27
N VAL A 46 5.81 3.33 8.10
CA VAL A 46 6.74 2.42 8.79
C VAL A 46 5.98 1.51 9.75
N SER A 47 5.07 2.05 10.55
CA SER A 47 4.21 1.24 11.43
C SER A 47 3.31 0.30 10.64
N LEU A 48 2.74 0.77 9.52
CA LEU A 48 1.90 -0.04 8.64
C LEU A 48 2.70 -1.20 8.00
N LEU A 49 3.94 -0.94 7.58
CA LEU A 49 4.84 -1.97 7.04
C LEU A 49 5.10 -3.06 8.09
N TRP A 50 5.37 -2.68 9.34
CA TRP A 50 5.53 -3.66 10.42
C TRP A 50 4.26 -4.47 10.67
N SER A 51 3.09 -3.85 10.62
CA SER A 51 1.81 -4.58 10.69
C SER A 51 1.63 -5.57 9.55
N ILE A 52 1.98 -5.18 8.32
CA ILE A 52 1.93 -6.08 7.14
C ILE A 52 2.92 -7.25 7.31
N VAL A 53 4.14 -6.99 7.80
CA VAL A 53 5.12 -8.04 8.09
C VAL A 53 4.60 -9.01 9.14
N MET A 54 4.01 -8.52 10.24
CA MET A 54 3.41 -9.35 11.27
C MET A 54 2.25 -10.18 10.72
N LEU A 55 1.38 -9.58 9.92
CA LEU A 55 0.31 -10.30 9.23
C LEU A 55 0.88 -11.38 8.31
N GLY A 56 1.91 -11.06 7.51
CA GLY A 56 2.57 -12.03 6.63
C GLY A 56 3.17 -13.21 7.39
N LEU A 57 3.79 -12.98 8.56
CA LEU A 57 4.29 -14.05 9.43
C LEU A 57 3.16 -14.94 9.96
N ILE A 58 2.04 -14.35 10.37
CA ILE A 58 0.87 -15.10 10.82
C ILE A 58 0.33 -15.98 9.68
N LEU A 59 0.15 -15.41 8.49
CA LEU A 59 -0.30 -16.14 7.30
C LEU A 59 0.67 -17.26 6.91
N TYR A 60 1.98 -17.04 7.05
CA TYR A 60 3.00 -18.05 6.81
C TYR A 60 2.91 -19.22 7.79
N CYS A 61 2.81 -18.93 9.10
CA CYS A 61 2.68 -19.97 10.13
C CYS A 61 1.44 -20.83 9.90
N PHE A 62 0.28 -20.21 9.68
CA PHE A 62 -0.96 -20.95 9.42
C PHE A 62 -0.95 -21.65 8.05
N GLY A 63 -0.39 -21.02 7.02
CA GLY A 63 -0.25 -21.61 5.69
C GLY A 63 0.63 -22.87 5.70
N LEU A 64 1.74 -22.84 6.43
CA LEU A 64 2.58 -24.00 6.69
C LEU A 64 1.84 -25.08 7.46
N PHE A 65 1.15 -24.71 8.54
CA PHE A 65 0.40 -25.64 9.35
C PHE A 65 -0.65 -26.39 8.51
N PHE A 66 -1.50 -25.67 7.76
CA PHE A 66 -2.50 -26.32 6.91
C PHE A 66 -1.88 -27.19 5.82
N MET A 67 -0.81 -26.73 5.17
CA MET A 67 -0.10 -27.55 4.19
C MET A 67 0.41 -28.86 4.80
N GLN A 68 1.04 -28.79 5.98
CA GLN A 68 1.55 -29.98 6.67
C GLN A 68 0.43 -30.95 7.04
N GLN A 69 -0.74 -30.44 7.44
CA GLN A 69 -1.89 -31.28 7.76
C GLN A 69 -2.56 -31.89 6.50
N LEU A 70 -2.58 -31.19 5.37
CA LEU A 70 -3.19 -31.69 4.12
C LEU A 70 -2.26 -32.60 3.31
N MET A 71 -0.94 -32.45 3.46
CA MET A 71 0.05 -33.19 2.67
C MET A 71 -0.14 -34.72 2.71
N PRO A 72 -0.40 -35.36 3.87
CA PRO A 72 -0.66 -36.80 3.92
C PRO A 72 -1.87 -37.24 3.09
N HIS A 73 -2.94 -36.44 3.08
CA HIS A 73 -4.15 -36.69 2.29
C HIS A 73 -3.92 -36.49 0.80
N LEU A 74 -3.07 -35.53 0.42
CA LEU A 74 -2.72 -35.27 -0.97
C LEU A 74 -1.83 -36.38 -1.57
N LEU A 75 -1.00 -37.02 -0.74
CA LEU A 75 -0.10 -38.11 -1.12
C LEU A 75 -0.79 -39.47 -1.19
N ASP A 76 -1.92 -39.63 -0.51
CA ASP A 76 -2.69 -40.87 -0.52
C ASP A 76 -3.44 -41.07 -1.86
N PRO A 77 -3.14 -42.12 -2.64
CA PRO A 77 -3.82 -42.40 -3.90
C PRO A 77 -5.31 -42.68 -3.73
N GLN A 78 -5.74 -43.21 -2.58
CA GLN A 78 -7.15 -43.52 -2.33
C GLN A 78 -7.97 -42.24 -2.14
N THR A 79 -7.42 -41.24 -1.47
CA THR A 79 -8.05 -39.93 -1.29
C THR A 79 -8.37 -39.26 -2.64
N ARG A 80 -7.44 -39.35 -3.61
CA ARG A 80 -7.68 -38.83 -4.97
C ARG A 80 -8.78 -39.59 -5.71
N ALA A 81 -8.85 -40.91 -5.53
CA ALA A 81 -9.86 -41.76 -6.18
C ALA A 81 -11.26 -41.57 -5.58
N ALA A 82 -11.35 -41.24 -4.28
CA ALA A 82 -12.60 -41.01 -3.58
C ALA A 82 -13.28 -39.71 -4.05
N ASP A 83 -12.56 -38.59 -4.07
CA ASP A 83 -13.10 -37.29 -4.49
C ASP A 83 -12.09 -36.47 -5.32
N PRO A 84 -12.06 -36.68 -6.65
CA PRO A 84 -11.10 -36.01 -7.54
C PRO A 84 -11.23 -34.49 -7.55
N ILE A 85 -12.45 -33.96 -7.43
CA ILE A 85 -12.73 -32.52 -7.47
C ILE A 85 -12.18 -31.84 -6.22
N LEU A 86 -12.40 -32.46 -5.06
CA LEU A 86 -11.99 -31.93 -3.76
C LEU A 86 -10.46 -31.99 -3.62
N TRP A 87 -9.85 -33.07 -4.09
CA TRP A 87 -8.40 -33.22 -4.15
C TRP A 87 -7.75 -32.15 -5.02
N ASP A 88 -8.30 -31.86 -6.21
CA ASP A 88 -7.74 -30.85 -7.11
C ASP A 88 -7.85 -29.44 -6.53
N ALA A 89 -8.98 -29.13 -5.87
CA ALA A 89 -9.17 -27.88 -5.14
C ALA A 89 -8.16 -27.73 -3.98
N GLN A 90 -8.01 -28.76 -3.14
CA GLN A 90 -7.04 -28.77 -2.04
C GLN A 90 -5.61 -28.58 -2.55
N ARG A 91 -5.25 -29.23 -3.66
CA ARG A 91 -3.93 -29.10 -4.27
C ARG A 91 -3.71 -27.72 -4.87
N GLN A 92 -4.73 -27.10 -5.44
CA GLN A 92 -4.63 -25.74 -5.98
C GLN A 92 -4.40 -24.70 -4.87
N TYR A 93 -5.10 -24.82 -3.74
CA TYR A 93 -5.02 -23.82 -2.66
C TYR A 93 -3.89 -24.07 -1.66
N PHE A 94 -3.53 -25.33 -1.42
CA PHE A 94 -2.56 -25.73 -0.38
C PHE A 94 -1.39 -26.58 -0.91
N GLY A 95 -1.22 -26.66 -2.24
CA GLY A 95 -0.16 -27.48 -2.85
C GLY A 95 1.25 -26.91 -2.67
N SER A 96 1.38 -25.62 -2.37
CA SER A 96 2.66 -25.00 -2.01
C SER A 96 2.47 -23.96 -0.92
N ILE A 97 3.54 -23.64 -0.19
CA ILE A 97 3.51 -22.65 0.90
C ILE A 97 3.04 -21.28 0.40
N GLY A 98 3.47 -20.88 -0.81
CA GLY A 98 3.07 -19.61 -1.41
C GLY A 98 1.57 -19.56 -1.73
N GLU A 99 1.04 -20.63 -2.30
CA GLU A 99 -0.40 -20.76 -2.57
C GLU A 99 -1.22 -20.81 -1.27
N SER A 100 -0.74 -21.50 -0.23
CA SER A 100 -1.39 -21.51 1.08
C SER A 100 -1.45 -20.11 1.68
N CYS A 101 -0.33 -19.36 1.67
CA CYS A 101 -0.29 -17.99 2.17
C CYS A 101 -1.22 -17.06 1.38
N LEU A 102 -1.25 -17.19 0.05
CA LEU A 102 -2.15 -16.43 -0.82
C LEU A 102 -3.61 -16.77 -0.59
N THR A 103 -3.94 -18.03 -0.38
CA THR A 103 -5.30 -18.48 -0.07
C THR A 103 -5.75 -17.90 1.26
N LEU A 104 -4.93 -18.00 2.31
CA LEU A 104 -5.28 -17.42 3.62
C LEU A 104 -5.40 -15.90 3.56
N ALA A 105 -4.55 -15.23 2.78
CA ALA A 105 -4.67 -13.80 2.54
C ALA A 105 -6.02 -13.46 1.89
N LYS A 106 -6.40 -14.18 0.82
CA LYS A 106 -7.69 -14.02 0.14
C LYS A 106 -8.88 -14.26 1.07
N CYS A 107 -8.84 -15.28 1.93
CA CYS A 107 -9.90 -15.54 2.89
C CYS A 107 -9.98 -14.43 3.95
N THR A 108 -8.84 -13.95 4.45
CA THR A 108 -8.80 -12.89 5.48
C THR A 108 -9.26 -11.53 4.95
N THR A 109 -8.96 -11.21 3.69
CA THR A 109 -9.34 -9.92 3.07
C THR A 109 -10.70 -9.95 2.38
N GLY A 110 -11.47 -11.04 2.50
CA GLY A 110 -12.79 -11.18 1.88
C GLY A 110 -12.77 -11.36 0.36
N GLY A 111 -11.66 -11.84 -0.20
CA GLY A 111 -11.52 -12.14 -1.63
C GLY A 111 -12.11 -13.49 -2.03
N LYS A 112 -12.10 -14.48 -1.13
CA LYS A 112 -12.68 -15.79 -1.37
C LYS A 112 -13.24 -16.36 -0.07
N ASP A 113 -14.51 -16.76 -0.09
CA ASP A 113 -15.14 -17.44 1.05
C ASP A 113 -14.50 -18.80 1.29
N TRP A 114 -14.45 -19.19 2.57
CA TRP A 114 -13.83 -20.42 3.08
C TRP A 114 -14.53 -21.67 2.56
#